data_AF-A0A1H3A361-F1
#
_entry.id   AF-A0A1H3A361-F1
#
_cell.length_a   1.000
_cell.length_b   1.000
_cell.length_c   1.000
_cell.angle_alpha   90.00
_cell.angle_beta   90.00
_cell.angle_gamma   90.00
#
_symmetry.space_group_name_H-M   'P 1'
#
loop_
_entity.id
_entity.type
_entity.pdbx_description
1 polymer ?
#
loop_
_entity_poly.entity_id
_entity_poly.type
_entity_poly.pdbx_seq_one_letter_code
_entity_poly.pdbx_strand_id
1 'polypeptide(L)'
;MDPPDSETPALADFIGTRDSFLVIRDPQLAKTGSQARAQLRSLPFLAQFGLRNIAHPGIYDNGLRLVEYDLVANETLRENGVDDVEFPLVHYVSQEMLTGELQDEDSTFDEQDVVRRLLRARPTDTTYVLVTDTSTPKMPRLTKKPGKSFIDEFECSVADYKGLLKRYLQYNLDSALPLSTTQNLYFHQVSAHHKRAGIEAGSIPDLFDYTRIPADSPAWDPLYYLIREDVDQVLEDYSERIREALRSWTERGPTQKVANSMLDMIERVDFEEDRLDNYRYRHQKDT
;
A
#
# COMPACT_ATOMS: atom_id res chain seq x y z
N MET A 1 -19.54 -2.18 -32.78
CA MET A 1 -18.20 -2.15 -32.18
C MET A 1 -18.46 -1.81 -30.74
N ASP A 2 -18.67 -2.84 -29.94
CA ASP A 2 -18.85 -2.66 -28.51
C ASP A 2 -17.57 -2.06 -27.92
N PRO A 3 -17.69 -1.17 -26.91
CA PRO A 3 -16.50 -0.68 -26.21
C PRO A 3 -15.75 -1.89 -25.63
N PRO A 4 -14.40 -1.89 -25.63
CA PRO A 4 -13.65 -2.97 -25.03
C PRO A 4 -14.07 -3.08 -23.56
N ASP A 5 -14.45 -4.29 -23.13
CA ASP A 5 -14.86 -4.59 -21.77
C ASP A 5 -13.91 -3.93 -20.77
N SER A 6 -14.50 -3.13 -19.89
CA SER A 6 -13.82 -2.39 -18.82
C SER A 6 -13.40 -3.32 -17.67
N GLU A 7 -12.93 -4.52 -17.99
CA GLU A 7 -12.38 -5.43 -17.00
C GLU A 7 -10.93 -5.03 -16.76
N THR A 8 -10.68 -4.42 -15.60
CA THR A 8 -9.34 -4.36 -15.03
C THR A 8 -8.71 -5.75 -15.14
N PRO A 9 -7.59 -5.93 -15.86
CA PRO A 9 -7.02 -7.25 -16.08
C PRO A 9 -6.69 -7.90 -14.74
N ALA A 10 -6.78 -9.23 -14.62
CA ALA A 10 -6.34 -9.90 -13.40
C ALA A 10 -4.82 -9.71 -13.23
N LEU A 11 -4.35 -9.64 -11.98
CA LEU A 11 -2.92 -9.52 -11.69
C LEU A 11 -2.09 -10.65 -12.32
N ALA A 12 -2.63 -11.88 -12.33
CA ALA A 12 -1.99 -13.05 -12.93
C ALA A 12 -1.78 -12.88 -14.44
N ASP A 13 -2.76 -12.32 -15.16
CA ASP A 13 -2.65 -12.03 -16.60
C ASP A 13 -1.61 -10.95 -16.86
N PHE A 14 -1.58 -9.91 -16.02
CA PHE A 14 -0.55 -8.89 -16.11
C PHE A 14 0.83 -9.54 -15.94
N ILE A 15 1.04 -10.34 -14.90
CA ILE A 15 2.32 -11.05 -14.66
C ILE A 15 2.65 -12.03 -15.80
N GLY A 16 1.63 -12.61 -16.44
CA GLY A 16 1.77 -13.62 -17.49
C GLY A 16 1.85 -15.04 -16.93
N THR A 17 1.09 -15.33 -15.86
CA THR A 17 1.06 -16.62 -15.18
C THR A 17 -0.35 -17.16 -15.01
N ARG A 18 -0.46 -18.47 -14.79
CA ARG A 18 -1.70 -19.18 -14.42
C ARG A 18 -1.71 -19.62 -12.96
N ASP A 19 -0.64 -19.36 -12.22
CA ASP A 19 -0.53 -19.76 -10.83
C ASP A 19 -1.48 -18.91 -9.98
N SER A 20 -2.26 -19.57 -9.13
CA SER A 20 -3.13 -18.89 -8.15
C SER A 20 -2.36 -18.38 -6.93
N PHE A 21 -1.13 -18.88 -6.71
CA PHE A 21 -0.25 -18.37 -5.66
C PHE A 21 0.89 -17.55 -6.27
N LEU A 22 0.98 -16.29 -5.84
CA LEU A 22 1.96 -15.31 -6.32
C LEU A 22 2.83 -14.84 -5.17
N VAL A 23 4.13 -14.70 -5.43
CA VAL A 23 5.08 -14.06 -4.51
C VAL A 23 5.57 -12.78 -5.15
N ILE A 24 5.32 -11.65 -4.49
CA ILE A 24 5.82 -10.35 -4.93
C ILE A 24 6.93 -9.91 -4.00
N ARG A 25 8.12 -9.78 -4.56
CA ARG A 25 9.28 -9.24 -3.84
C ARG A 25 9.22 -7.72 -3.79
N ASP A 26 9.06 -7.16 -2.59
CA ASP A 26 9.29 -5.76 -2.26
C ASP A 26 10.32 -5.61 -1.13
N PRO A 27 11.59 -5.29 -1.44
CA PRO A 27 12.67 -5.18 -0.46
C PRO A 27 12.44 -4.14 0.66
N GLN A 28 11.45 -3.26 0.50
CA GLN A 28 11.14 -2.25 1.49
C GLN A 28 10.58 -2.85 2.78
N LEU A 29 9.98 -4.04 2.73
CA LEU A 29 9.48 -4.78 3.91
C LEU A 29 10.59 -5.22 4.89
N ALA A 30 11.83 -5.39 4.43
CA ALA A 30 12.96 -5.76 5.30
C ALA A 30 13.42 -4.65 6.24
N LYS A 31 13.00 -3.40 6.00
CA LYS A 31 13.48 -2.28 6.82
C LYS A 31 12.71 -2.25 8.13
N THR A 32 13.40 -2.59 9.22
CA THR A 32 12.88 -2.56 10.58
C THR A 32 13.56 -1.47 11.43
N GLY A 33 12.97 -1.12 12.58
CA GLY A 33 13.46 -0.08 13.48
C GLY A 33 13.28 1.37 12.98
N SER A 34 14.19 2.27 13.37
CA SER A 34 14.10 3.74 13.13
C SER A 34 14.12 4.16 11.66
N GLN A 35 14.37 3.22 10.74
CA GLN A 35 14.42 3.43 9.28
C GLN A 35 13.29 2.70 8.54
N ALA A 36 12.42 1.98 9.25
CA ALA A 36 11.27 1.28 8.69
C ALA A 36 10.30 2.29 8.04
N ARG A 37 10.07 2.19 6.74
CA ARG A 37 9.16 3.07 5.98
C ARG A 37 8.60 2.35 4.76
N ALA A 38 7.54 2.87 4.15
CA ALA A 38 6.98 2.46 2.87
C ALA A 38 6.65 0.96 2.74
N GLN A 39 6.29 0.29 3.84
CA GLN A 39 5.94 -1.13 3.83
C GLN A 39 4.69 -1.40 2.96
N LEU A 40 3.79 -0.43 2.85
CA LEU A 40 2.54 -0.53 2.09
C LEU A 40 2.63 0.13 0.70
N ARG A 41 3.82 0.52 0.23
CA ARG A 41 3.96 1.24 -1.06
C ARG A 41 3.48 0.45 -2.28
N SER A 42 3.49 -0.88 -2.19
CA SER A 42 3.02 -1.77 -3.25
C SER A 42 1.49 -1.93 -3.26
N LEU A 43 0.81 -1.55 -2.17
CA LEU A 43 -0.62 -1.76 -2.00
C LEU A 43 -1.44 -1.00 -3.06
N PRO A 44 -1.17 0.28 -3.40
CA PRO A 44 -1.91 0.97 -4.46
C PRO A 44 -1.79 0.30 -5.82
N PHE A 45 -0.64 -0.34 -6.10
CA PHE A 45 -0.48 -1.14 -7.31
C PHE A 45 -1.35 -2.40 -7.28
N LEU A 46 -1.45 -3.10 -6.14
CA LEU A 46 -2.27 -4.31 -6.03
C LEU A 46 -3.77 -3.99 -6.05
N ALA A 47 -4.18 -2.91 -5.39
CA ALA A 47 -5.55 -2.40 -5.41
C ALA A 47 -6.02 -2.04 -6.82
N GLN A 48 -5.11 -1.60 -7.70
CA GLN A 48 -5.40 -1.34 -9.11
C GLN A 48 -5.85 -2.60 -9.88
N PHE A 49 -5.56 -3.81 -9.37
CA PHE A 49 -6.03 -5.09 -9.91
C PHE A 49 -7.22 -5.68 -9.14
N GLY A 50 -7.92 -4.86 -8.34
CA GLY A 50 -9.10 -5.28 -7.57
C GLY A 50 -8.80 -6.07 -6.31
N LEU A 51 -7.53 -6.20 -5.91
CA LEU A 51 -7.13 -6.91 -4.70
C LEU A 51 -7.30 -5.99 -3.48
N ARG A 52 -8.42 -6.14 -2.77
CA ARG A 52 -8.80 -5.27 -1.64
C ARG A 52 -8.73 -5.93 -0.26
N ASN A 53 -8.76 -7.25 -0.17
CA ASN A 53 -8.55 -7.95 1.10
C ASN A 53 -7.04 -8.02 1.38
N ILE A 54 -6.59 -7.29 2.38
CA ILE A 54 -5.16 -7.14 2.70
C ILE A 54 -4.91 -7.60 4.14
N ALA A 55 -4.00 -8.56 4.29
CA ALA A 55 -3.41 -8.92 5.55
C ALA A 55 -2.03 -8.27 5.70
N HIS A 56 -1.86 -7.48 6.76
CA HIS A 56 -0.56 -6.98 7.18
C HIS A 56 -0.54 -6.77 8.70
N PRO A 57 0.65 -6.69 9.33
CA PRO A 57 0.75 -6.37 10.75
C PRO A 57 0.10 -5.04 11.11
N GLY A 58 -0.53 -4.95 12.28
CA GLY A 58 -1.16 -3.73 12.78
C GLY A 58 -0.20 -2.54 12.87
N ILE A 59 1.09 -2.77 13.12
CA ILE A 59 2.12 -1.72 13.15
C ILE A 59 2.30 -0.96 11.82
N TYR A 60 1.74 -1.46 10.72
CA TYR A 60 1.74 -0.75 9.43
C TYR A 60 0.48 0.11 9.24
N ASP A 61 -0.61 -0.13 9.98
CA ASP A 61 -1.81 0.71 9.98
C ASP A 61 -1.64 1.89 10.94
N ASN A 62 -1.13 3.01 10.43
CA ASN A 62 -0.81 4.19 11.23
C ASN A 62 -1.86 5.31 11.08
N GLY A 63 -3.11 4.96 10.78
CA GLY A 63 -4.22 5.93 10.75
C GLY A 63 -4.25 6.83 9.51
N LEU A 64 -3.71 6.35 8.38
CA LEU A 64 -3.87 6.98 7.07
C LEU A 64 -3.86 5.91 5.98
N ARG A 65 -4.80 6.01 5.05
CA ARG A 65 -4.85 5.16 3.85
C ARG A 65 -4.79 6.02 2.59
N LEU A 66 -3.88 5.67 1.69
CA LEU A 66 -3.78 6.32 0.36
C LEU A 66 -4.69 5.66 -0.69
N VAL A 67 -5.17 4.45 -0.40
CA VAL A 67 -6.16 3.71 -1.20
C VAL A 67 -7.06 2.92 -0.27
N GLU A 68 -8.28 2.65 -0.69
CA GLU A 68 -9.23 1.84 0.08
C GLU A 68 -8.86 0.35 0.03
N TYR A 69 -8.94 -0.32 1.19
CA TYR A 69 -8.76 -1.75 1.34
C TYR A 69 -9.38 -2.24 2.65
N ASP A 70 -9.68 -3.54 2.70
CA ASP A 70 -10.22 -4.25 3.85
C ASP A 70 -9.06 -4.92 4.59
N LEU A 71 -8.77 -4.45 5.81
CA LEU A 71 -7.66 -4.93 6.62
C LEU A 71 -8.07 -6.18 7.42
N VAL A 72 -7.28 -7.23 7.29
CA VAL A 72 -7.24 -8.35 8.22
C VAL A 72 -5.88 -8.33 8.93
N ALA A 73 -5.82 -7.76 10.14
CA ALA A 73 -4.56 -7.66 10.86
C ALA A 73 -3.93 -9.04 11.07
N ASN A 74 -2.63 -9.17 10.84
CA ASN A 74 -1.97 -10.47 10.99
C ASN A 74 -2.08 -11.01 12.42
N GLU A 75 -2.11 -10.13 13.43
CA GLU A 75 -2.39 -10.44 14.83
C GLU A 75 -3.68 -11.26 14.97
N THR A 76 -4.75 -10.81 14.30
CA THR A 76 -6.05 -11.49 14.28
C THR A 76 -5.95 -12.87 13.63
N LEU A 77 -5.16 -13.03 12.56
CA LEU A 77 -4.94 -14.33 11.92
C LEU A 77 -4.18 -15.31 12.82
N ARG A 78 -3.23 -14.80 13.62
CA ARG A 78 -2.48 -15.59 14.59
C ARG A 78 -3.37 -16.06 15.75
N GLU A 79 -4.20 -15.16 16.27
CA GLU A 79 -5.07 -15.43 17.43
C GLU A 79 -6.29 -16.28 17.09
N ASN A 80 -7.00 -15.94 16.01
CA ASN A 80 -8.30 -16.53 15.68
C ASN A 80 -8.20 -17.62 14.60
N GLY A 81 -7.04 -17.76 13.94
CA GLY A 81 -6.86 -18.66 12.81
C GLY A 81 -7.25 -18.03 11.48
N VAL A 82 -7.36 -18.87 10.44
CA VAL A 82 -7.48 -18.42 9.03
C VAL A 82 -8.74 -18.92 8.34
N ASP A 83 -9.67 -19.53 9.10
CA ASP A 83 -10.77 -20.29 8.53
C ASP A 83 -11.83 -19.37 7.89
N ASP A 84 -11.98 -18.13 8.39
CA ASP A 84 -12.93 -17.11 7.89
C ASP A 84 -12.28 -16.07 6.97
N VAL A 85 -11.07 -16.34 6.45
CA VAL A 85 -10.35 -15.40 5.59
C VAL A 85 -10.86 -15.45 4.16
N GLU A 86 -11.25 -14.30 3.63
CA GLU A 86 -11.73 -14.17 2.26
C GLU A 86 -10.59 -14.05 1.24
N PHE A 87 -10.71 -14.78 0.14
CA PHE A 87 -9.83 -14.67 -1.04
C PHE A 87 -10.55 -13.93 -2.18
N PRO A 88 -9.83 -13.19 -3.06
CA PRO A 88 -8.38 -13.11 -3.16
C PRO A 88 -7.75 -12.29 -2.04
N LEU A 89 -6.58 -12.72 -1.54
CA LEU A 89 -5.91 -12.13 -0.38
C LEU A 89 -4.50 -11.67 -0.77
N VAL A 90 -4.15 -10.45 -0.36
CA VAL A 90 -2.76 -9.98 -0.34
C VAL A 90 -2.25 -10.06 1.09
N HIS A 91 -1.10 -10.68 1.32
CA HIS A 91 -0.54 -10.87 2.65
C HIS A 91 0.89 -10.35 2.69
N TYR A 92 1.14 -9.35 3.54
CA TYR A 92 2.45 -8.72 3.74
C TYR A 92 3.20 -9.43 4.86
N VAL A 93 4.32 -10.06 4.52
CA VAL A 93 5.14 -10.83 5.46
C VAL A 93 6.62 -10.68 5.13
N SER A 94 7.41 -10.17 6.08
CA SER A 94 8.87 -10.11 5.94
C SER A 94 9.53 -11.46 6.28
N GLN A 95 10.77 -11.65 5.85
CA GLN A 95 11.58 -12.82 6.22
C GLN A 95 11.78 -12.90 7.73
N GLU A 96 11.94 -11.76 8.42
CA GLU A 96 12.08 -11.70 9.88
C GLU A 96 10.80 -12.16 10.59
N MET A 97 9.62 -11.93 9.99
CA MET A 97 8.36 -12.46 10.50
C MET A 97 8.22 -13.97 10.30
N LEU A 98 8.77 -14.51 9.21
CA LEU A 98 8.78 -15.95 8.96
C LEU A 98 9.78 -16.71 9.85
N THR A 99 10.78 -16.02 10.39
CA THR A 99 11.79 -16.60 11.31
C THR A 99 11.48 -16.33 12.78
N GLY A 100 10.51 -15.44 13.07
CA GLY A 100 10.21 -14.98 14.43
C GLY A 100 11.28 -14.04 15.01
N GLU A 101 12.11 -13.46 14.14
CA GLU A 101 13.16 -12.50 14.50
C GLU A 101 12.61 -11.08 14.68
N LEU A 102 11.46 -10.77 14.06
CA LEU A 102 10.78 -9.50 14.29
C LEU A 102 10.02 -9.53 15.63
N GLN A 103 10.42 -8.63 16.53
CA GLN A 103 9.88 -8.49 17.87
C GLN A 103 9.65 -7.01 18.18
N ASP A 104 8.58 -6.70 18.90
CA ASP A 104 8.42 -5.45 19.64
C ASP A 104 8.54 -5.73 21.16
N GLU A 105 8.30 -4.72 22.01
CA GLU A 105 8.46 -4.87 23.46
C GLU A 105 7.53 -5.94 24.07
N ASP A 106 6.38 -6.21 23.44
CA ASP A 106 5.31 -7.05 23.99
C ASP A 106 4.95 -8.27 23.11
N SER A 107 5.44 -8.35 21.87
CA SER A 107 4.97 -9.29 20.84
C SER A 107 6.09 -9.80 19.92
N THR A 108 5.97 -11.09 19.56
CA THR A 108 6.74 -11.70 18.48
C THR A 108 5.86 -11.86 17.24
N PHE A 109 6.30 -11.31 16.11
CA PHE A 109 5.57 -11.39 14.85
C PHE A 109 5.93 -12.69 14.11
N ASP A 110 5.41 -13.83 14.57
CA ASP A 110 5.66 -15.15 13.96
C ASP A 110 4.55 -15.55 12.96
N GLU A 111 4.80 -15.33 11.67
CA GLU A 111 3.81 -15.52 10.59
C GLU A 111 3.85 -16.89 9.93
N GLN A 112 4.82 -17.72 10.30
CA GLN A 112 5.13 -18.90 9.51
C GLN A 112 3.98 -19.94 9.51
N ASP A 113 3.27 -20.08 10.64
CA ASP A 113 2.12 -20.97 10.75
C ASP A 113 0.88 -20.39 10.04
N VAL A 114 0.68 -19.07 10.07
CA VAL A 114 -0.40 -18.37 9.35
C VAL A 114 -0.23 -18.56 7.85
N VAL A 115 0.96 -18.28 7.30
CA VAL A 115 1.26 -18.47 5.87
C VAL A 115 1.00 -19.92 5.46
N ARG A 116 1.41 -20.91 6.27
CA ARG A 116 1.15 -22.32 5.98
C ARG A 116 -0.33 -22.65 5.94
N ARG A 117 -1.12 -22.14 6.89
CA ARG A 117 -2.55 -22.41 6.96
C ARG A 117 -3.29 -21.73 5.80
N LEU A 118 -2.96 -20.48 5.47
CA LEU A 118 -3.51 -19.78 4.30
C LEU A 118 -3.18 -20.51 2.98
N LEU A 119 -1.93 -20.97 2.81
CA LEU A 119 -1.55 -21.77 1.64
C LEU A 119 -2.39 -23.06 1.51
N ARG A 120 -2.85 -23.64 2.62
CA ARG A 120 -3.70 -24.85 2.59
C ARG A 120 -5.19 -24.53 2.42
N ALA A 121 -5.64 -23.41 2.98
CA ALA A 121 -7.03 -22.98 2.92
C ALA A 121 -7.41 -22.35 1.58
N ARG A 122 -6.43 -21.81 0.83
CA ARG A 122 -6.70 -21.10 -0.42
C ARG A 122 -7.50 -21.95 -1.43
N PRO A 123 -8.57 -21.38 -2.04
CA PRO A 123 -9.18 -21.97 -3.21
C PRO A 123 -8.19 -22.07 -4.38
N THR A 124 -8.44 -23.00 -5.30
CA THR A 124 -7.52 -23.26 -6.42
C THR A 124 -7.62 -22.18 -7.51
N ASP A 125 -8.77 -21.54 -7.62
CA ASP A 125 -9.17 -20.56 -8.64
C ASP A 125 -9.06 -19.09 -8.18
N THR A 126 -8.68 -18.84 -6.93
CA THR A 126 -8.55 -17.49 -6.37
C THR A 126 -7.10 -17.12 -6.11
N THR A 127 -6.74 -15.87 -6.35
CA THR A 127 -5.36 -15.40 -6.14
C THR A 127 -5.02 -15.24 -4.66
N TYR A 128 -3.90 -15.83 -4.24
CA TYR A 128 -3.22 -15.50 -3.00
C TYR A 128 -1.88 -14.84 -3.34
N VAL A 129 -1.68 -13.61 -2.89
CA VAL A 129 -0.45 -12.84 -3.12
C VAL A 129 0.30 -12.71 -1.81
N LEU A 130 1.50 -13.29 -1.72
CA LEU A 130 2.42 -13.00 -0.62
C LEU A 130 3.38 -11.89 -1.03
N VAL A 131 3.31 -10.75 -0.37
CA VAL A 131 4.29 -9.67 -0.51
C VAL A 131 5.36 -9.85 0.55
N THR A 132 6.63 -9.95 0.13
CA THR A 132 7.76 -10.22 1.01
C THR A 132 9.01 -9.49 0.55
N ASP A 133 10.01 -9.31 1.41
CA ASP A 133 11.26 -8.61 1.11
C ASP A 133 12.25 -9.41 0.26
N THR A 134 12.03 -10.72 0.16
CA THR A 134 12.91 -11.65 -0.56
C THR A 134 12.14 -12.44 -1.63
N SER A 135 12.80 -12.80 -2.73
CA SER A 135 12.22 -13.68 -3.75
C SER A 135 12.24 -15.15 -3.34
N THR A 136 12.96 -15.50 -2.27
CA THR A 136 13.14 -16.88 -1.78
C THR A 136 12.83 -17.00 -0.29
N PRO A 137 11.61 -16.64 0.14
CA PRO A 137 11.25 -16.63 1.56
C PRO A 137 11.38 -18.02 2.19
N LYS A 138 11.99 -18.07 3.36
CA LYS A 138 12.29 -19.31 4.09
C LYS A 138 11.35 -19.46 5.28
N MET A 139 10.84 -20.67 5.46
CA MET A 139 10.01 -21.06 6.59
C MET A 139 10.74 -22.17 7.36
N PRO A 140 11.73 -21.87 8.22
CA PRO A 140 12.66 -22.85 8.79
C PRO A 140 11.98 -23.96 9.61
N ARG A 141 10.92 -23.65 10.38
CA ARG A 141 10.12 -24.66 11.11
C ARG A 141 9.38 -25.66 10.19
N LEU A 142 9.20 -25.36 8.89
CA LEU A 142 8.41 -26.16 7.96
C LEU A 142 9.25 -26.73 6.81
N THR A 143 10.13 -25.92 6.21
CA THR A 143 11.03 -26.28 5.12
C THR A 143 12.31 -26.89 5.70
N LYS A 144 12.28 -28.19 5.99
CA LYS A 144 13.38 -28.93 6.65
C LYS A 144 14.64 -29.12 5.80
N LYS A 145 14.58 -28.89 4.48
CA LYS A 145 15.71 -29.07 3.57
C LYS A 145 16.57 -27.80 3.52
N PRO A 146 17.86 -27.85 3.90
CA PRO A 146 18.75 -26.70 3.81
C PRO A 146 18.78 -26.12 2.38
N GLY A 147 18.62 -24.81 2.27
CA GLY A 147 18.66 -24.09 0.99
C GLY A 147 17.37 -24.11 0.17
N LYS A 148 16.33 -24.85 0.59
CA LYS A 148 15.01 -24.75 -0.03
C LYS A 148 14.20 -23.60 0.56
N SER A 149 13.48 -22.91 -0.30
CA SER A 149 12.41 -21.97 0.06
C SER A 149 11.07 -22.70 -0.05
N PHE A 150 10.03 -22.22 0.64
CA PHE A 150 8.72 -22.84 0.50
C PHE A 150 8.13 -22.63 -0.90
N ILE A 151 8.61 -21.64 -1.67
CA ILE A 151 8.25 -21.49 -3.09
C ILE A 151 8.70 -22.71 -3.92
N ASP A 152 9.68 -23.49 -3.45
CA ASP A 152 10.10 -24.75 -4.10
C ASP A 152 9.13 -25.91 -3.78
N GLU A 153 8.25 -25.72 -2.79
CA GLU A 153 7.27 -26.72 -2.33
C GLU A 153 5.86 -26.45 -2.87
N PHE A 154 5.57 -25.22 -3.29
CA PHE A 154 4.28 -24.82 -3.85
C PHE A 154 4.46 -24.28 -5.27
N GLU A 155 3.62 -24.73 -6.21
CA GLU A 155 3.55 -24.12 -7.54
C GLU A 155 3.16 -22.65 -7.40
N CYS A 156 4.11 -21.76 -7.71
CA CYS A 156 3.94 -20.33 -7.55
C CYS A 156 4.80 -19.55 -8.54
N SER A 157 4.34 -18.34 -8.83
CA SER A 157 5.06 -17.37 -9.65
C SER A 157 5.66 -16.28 -8.79
N VAL A 158 6.93 -15.98 -9.02
CA VAL A 158 7.67 -14.93 -8.30
C VAL A 158 7.88 -13.73 -9.22
N ALA A 159 7.52 -12.54 -8.74
CA ALA A 159 7.71 -11.28 -9.46
C ALA A 159 8.37 -10.22 -8.58
N ASP A 160 9.16 -9.32 -9.18
CA ASP A 160 9.76 -8.18 -8.48
C ASP A 160 8.86 -6.95 -8.64
N TYR A 161 8.48 -6.35 -7.51
CA TYR A 161 7.54 -5.23 -7.49
C TYR A 161 8.00 -4.06 -8.36
N LYS A 162 9.28 -3.70 -8.30
CA LYS A 162 9.84 -2.59 -9.09
C LYS A 162 9.71 -2.87 -10.59
N GLY A 163 9.91 -4.12 -11.01
CA GLY A 163 9.73 -4.55 -12.39
C GLY A 163 8.27 -4.43 -12.85
N LEU A 164 7.34 -4.90 -12.02
CA LEU A 164 5.90 -4.81 -12.29
C LEU A 164 5.42 -3.36 -12.39
N LEU A 165 5.79 -2.52 -11.42
CA LEU A 165 5.44 -1.10 -11.42
C LEU A 165 6.01 -0.39 -12.66
N LYS A 166 7.29 -0.60 -12.97
CA LYS A 166 7.91 0.01 -14.15
C LYS A 166 7.16 -0.34 -15.43
N ARG A 167 6.80 -1.61 -15.61
CA ARG A 167 6.00 -2.06 -16.75
C ARG A 167 4.63 -1.39 -16.78
N TYR A 168 3.96 -1.30 -15.63
CA TYR A 168 2.66 -0.66 -15.54
C TYR A 168 2.72 0.81 -15.94
N LEU A 169 3.65 1.57 -15.36
CA LEU A 169 3.83 2.99 -15.67
C LEU A 169 4.12 3.20 -17.16
N GLN A 170 5.02 2.40 -17.75
CA GLN A 170 5.41 2.52 -19.15
C GLN A 170 4.21 2.45 -20.13
N TYR A 171 3.21 1.63 -19.82
CA TYR A 171 2.09 1.38 -20.73
C TYR A 171 0.79 2.10 -20.36
N ASN A 172 0.63 2.51 -19.10
CA ASN A 172 -0.67 2.96 -18.60
C ASN A 172 -0.65 4.39 -18.03
N LEU A 173 0.51 4.96 -17.71
CA LEU A 173 0.56 6.18 -16.91
C LEU A 173 1.72 7.10 -17.24
N ASP A 174 1.40 8.29 -17.73
CA ASP A 174 2.38 9.35 -17.99
C ASP A 174 2.62 10.22 -16.74
N SER A 175 3.34 9.65 -15.76
CA SER A 175 3.74 10.34 -14.53
C SER A 175 4.92 11.28 -14.76
N ALA A 176 4.91 12.48 -14.16
CA ALA A 176 6.08 13.37 -14.13
C ALA A 176 7.11 12.95 -13.05
N LEU A 177 6.71 12.15 -12.07
CA LEU A 177 7.63 11.58 -11.07
C LEU A 177 8.48 10.44 -11.66
N PRO A 178 9.80 10.44 -11.42
CA PRO A 178 10.65 9.30 -11.74
C PRO A 178 10.56 8.19 -10.67
N LEU A 179 10.76 6.93 -11.08
CA LEU A 179 10.81 5.76 -10.17
C LEU A 179 11.90 5.82 -9.09
N SER A 180 12.89 6.71 -9.25
CA SER A 180 13.90 6.97 -8.23
C SER A 180 13.38 7.83 -7.07
N THR A 181 12.32 8.61 -7.31
CA THR A 181 11.67 9.45 -6.28
C THR A 181 10.75 8.60 -5.41
N THR A 182 9.94 7.75 -6.03
CA THR A 182 9.05 6.82 -5.34
C THR A 182 8.76 5.62 -6.22
N GLN A 183 8.45 4.49 -5.59
CA GLN A 183 7.89 3.30 -6.21
C GLN A 183 6.48 3.08 -5.66
N ASN A 184 5.73 4.12 -5.30
CA ASN A 184 4.34 3.98 -4.89
C ASN A 184 3.42 4.46 -6.03
N LEU A 185 2.55 3.57 -6.52
CA LEU A 185 1.67 3.87 -7.68
C LEU A 185 0.75 5.07 -7.43
N TYR A 186 0.29 5.28 -6.19
CA TYR A 186 -0.60 6.38 -5.84
C TYR A 186 0.01 7.74 -6.22
N PHE A 187 1.27 7.99 -5.86
CA PHE A 187 1.92 9.26 -6.20
C PHE A 187 2.10 9.43 -7.71
N HIS A 188 2.35 8.34 -8.44
CA HIS A 188 2.41 8.38 -9.90
C HIS A 188 1.03 8.71 -10.51
N GLN A 189 -0.06 8.19 -9.95
CA GLN A 189 -1.42 8.48 -10.41
C GLN A 189 -1.79 9.94 -10.19
N VAL A 190 -1.51 10.46 -9.00
CA VAL A 190 -1.69 11.88 -8.68
C VAL A 190 -0.82 12.75 -9.60
N SER A 191 0.45 12.40 -9.78
CA SER A 191 1.37 13.13 -10.67
C SER A 191 0.88 13.19 -12.12
N ALA A 192 0.43 12.06 -12.66
CA ALA A 192 -0.12 12.00 -14.02
C ALA A 192 -1.44 12.76 -14.15
N HIS A 193 -2.27 12.78 -13.09
CA HIS A 193 -3.48 13.59 -13.05
C HIS A 193 -3.14 15.09 -13.10
N HIS A 194 -2.25 15.57 -12.24
CA HIS A 194 -1.83 16.97 -12.19
C HIS A 194 -1.14 17.41 -13.48
N LYS A 195 -0.28 16.56 -14.04
CA LYS A 195 0.37 16.81 -15.33
C LYS A 195 -0.64 17.04 -16.45
N ARG A 196 -1.71 16.24 -16.51
CA ARG A 196 -2.80 16.43 -17.50
C ARG A 196 -3.55 17.74 -17.30
N ALA A 197 -3.64 18.23 -16.07
CA ALA A 197 -4.20 19.54 -15.74
C ALA A 197 -3.20 20.71 -15.90
N GLY A 198 -1.98 20.45 -16.39
CA GLY A 198 -0.97 21.50 -16.60
C GLY A 198 -0.29 22.00 -15.32
N ILE A 199 -0.41 21.26 -14.21
CA ILE A 199 0.14 21.63 -12.91
C ILE A 199 1.50 20.96 -12.71
N GLU A 200 2.38 21.64 -11.99
CA GLU A 200 3.69 21.11 -11.59
C GLU A 200 3.51 19.87 -10.72
N ALA A 201 4.09 18.75 -11.14
CA ALA A 201 3.86 17.44 -10.54
C ALA A 201 5.16 16.60 -10.47
N GLY A 202 6.30 17.30 -10.41
CA GLY A 202 7.65 16.72 -10.51
C GLY A 202 8.25 16.27 -9.19
N SER A 203 7.63 16.61 -8.06
CA SER A 203 8.05 16.17 -6.73
C SER A 203 6.86 15.79 -5.84
N ILE A 204 7.10 14.99 -4.80
CA ILE A 204 6.03 14.55 -3.88
C ILE A 204 5.33 15.74 -3.20
N PRO A 205 6.01 16.79 -2.68
CA PRO A 205 5.34 17.97 -2.12
C PRO A 205 4.38 18.66 -3.08
N ASP A 206 4.76 18.78 -4.37
CA ASP A 206 3.92 19.48 -5.35
C ASP A 206 2.57 18.79 -5.53
N LEU A 207 2.53 17.46 -5.31
CA LEU A 207 1.30 16.67 -5.37
C LEU A 207 0.30 17.01 -4.25
N PHE A 208 0.74 17.72 -3.21
CA PHE A 208 -0.06 18.07 -2.04
C PHE A 208 -0.13 19.58 -1.82
N ASP A 209 0.14 20.38 -2.86
CA ASP A 209 -0.13 21.80 -2.85
C ASP A 209 -1.63 22.06 -3.07
N TYR A 210 -2.41 21.96 -2.00
CA TYR A 210 -3.87 22.13 -2.01
C TYR A 210 -4.34 23.50 -2.53
N THR A 211 -3.44 24.46 -2.73
CA THR A 211 -3.80 25.75 -3.34
C THR A 211 -3.78 25.72 -4.87
N ARG A 212 -3.14 24.70 -5.47
CA ARG A 212 -2.91 24.60 -6.92
C ARG A 212 -3.51 23.36 -7.56
N ILE A 213 -3.75 22.29 -6.80
CA ILE A 213 -4.19 21.01 -7.38
C ILE A 213 -5.64 21.05 -7.89
N PRO A 214 -6.01 20.23 -8.88
CA PRO A 214 -7.38 20.15 -9.39
C PRO A 214 -8.36 19.67 -8.33
N ALA A 215 -9.63 20.10 -8.42
CA ALA A 215 -10.69 19.67 -7.52
C ALA A 215 -10.97 18.16 -7.56
N ASP A 216 -10.72 17.51 -8.68
CA ASP A 216 -10.86 16.07 -8.89
C ASP A 216 -9.55 15.29 -8.67
N SER A 217 -8.53 15.93 -8.09
CA SER A 217 -7.28 15.28 -7.72
C SER A 217 -7.49 14.19 -6.66
N PRO A 218 -6.92 12.98 -6.81
CA PRO A 218 -6.95 11.96 -5.76
C PRO A 218 -6.23 12.40 -4.47
N ALA A 219 -5.37 13.42 -4.54
CA ALA A 219 -4.67 13.95 -3.36
C ALA A 219 -5.60 14.52 -2.27
N TRP A 220 -6.88 14.77 -2.59
CA TRP A 220 -7.89 15.17 -1.60
C TRP A 220 -8.34 14.01 -0.71
N ASP A 221 -8.35 12.77 -1.21
CA ASP A 221 -8.94 11.61 -0.53
C ASP A 221 -8.33 11.32 0.85
N PRO A 222 -7.00 11.41 1.04
CA PRO A 222 -6.39 11.22 2.35
C PRO A 222 -6.86 12.24 3.41
N LEU A 223 -7.27 13.45 3.01
CA LEU A 223 -7.78 14.46 3.95
C LEU A 223 -9.16 14.06 4.49
N TYR A 224 -10.04 13.51 3.66
CA TYR A 224 -11.33 12.98 4.13
C TYR A 224 -11.13 11.84 5.11
N TYR A 225 -10.17 10.95 4.84
CA TYR A 225 -9.83 9.87 5.77
C TYR A 225 -9.37 10.43 7.12
N LEU A 226 -8.44 11.40 7.12
CA LEU A 226 -7.96 12.04 8.35
C LEU A 226 -9.09 12.73 9.12
N ILE A 227 -9.99 13.46 8.45
CA ILE A 227 -11.13 14.13 9.10
C ILE A 227 -12.08 13.11 9.75
N ARG A 228 -12.39 11.99 9.07
CA ARG A 228 -13.31 10.95 9.57
C ARG A 228 -12.78 10.20 10.77
N GLU A 229 -11.50 9.86 10.74
CA GLU A 229 -10.84 9.08 11.80
C GLU A 229 -10.53 9.91 13.05
N ASP A 230 -10.78 11.22 13.03
CA ASP A 230 -10.23 12.16 14.00
C ASP A 230 -11.26 13.04 14.71
N VAL A 231 -12.54 12.65 14.65
CA VAL A 231 -13.64 13.32 15.37
C VAL A 231 -13.41 13.34 16.91
N ASP A 232 -12.53 12.46 17.45
CA ASP A 232 -12.40 12.24 18.89
C ASP A 232 -11.01 12.50 19.52
N GLN A 233 -9.97 12.94 18.78
CA GLN A 233 -8.60 13.04 19.33
C GLN A 233 -7.88 14.36 19.05
N VAL A 234 -8.15 15.38 19.87
CA VAL A 234 -7.32 16.61 19.94
C VAL A 234 -6.00 16.29 20.66
N LEU A 235 -4.96 15.93 19.91
CA LEU A 235 -3.59 15.76 20.42
C LEU A 235 -2.69 16.95 20.06
N GLU A 236 -1.76 17.29 20.95
CA GLU A 236 -0.86 18.46 20.86
C GLU A 236 0.16 18.41 19.69
N ASP A 237 0.31 17.30 18.94
CA ASP A 237 1.31 17.13 17.85
C ASP A 237 0.73 16.48 16.58
N TYR A 238 -0.35 17.03 16.02
CA TYR A 238 -1.06 16.43 14.87
C TYR A 238 -0.20 16.22 13.61
N SER A 239 0.72 17.14 13.32
CA SER A 239 1.64 17.01 12.18
C SER A 239 2.55 15.78 12.30
N GLU A 240 3.01 15.46 13.51
CA GLU A 240 3.83 14.27 13.76
C GLU A 240 3.01 13.00 13.56
N ARG A 241 1.72 13.00 13.94
CA ARG A 241 0.80 11.89 13.67
C ARG A 241 0.61 11.68 12.17
N ILE A 242 0.30 12.73 11.39
CA ILE A 242 0.19 12.61 9.92
C ILE A 242 1.52 12.10 9.32
N ARG A 243 2.66 12.61 9.81
CA ARG A 243 3.97 12.17 9.33
C ARG A 243 4.23 10.70 9.60
N GLU A 244 3.88 10.22 10.79
CA GLU A 244 4.00 8.81 11.15
C GLU A 244 3.03 7.96 10.33
N ALA A 245 1.81 8.44 10.09
CA ALA A 245 0.83 7.80 9.22
C ALA A 245 1.34 7.63 7.79
N LEU A 246 1.96 8.68 7.22
CA LEU A 246 2.63 8.66 5.92
C LEU A 246 3.87 7.76 5.88
N ARG A 247 4.41 7.35 7.03
CA ARG A 247 5.64 6.55 7.10
C ARG A 247 5.47 5.20 6.44
N SER A 248 4.30 4.57 6.54
CA SER A 248 3.98 3.28 5.89
C SER A 248 3.90 3.37 4.36
N TRP A 249 3.82 4.58 3.80
CA TRP A 249 3.53 4.80 2.37
C TRP A 249 4.67 5.47 1.58
N THR A 250 5.58 6.18 2.25
CA THR A 250 6.60 7.05 1.63
C THR A 250 8.02 6.53 1.88
N GLU A 251 8.82 6.27 0.82
CA GLU A 251 10.13 5.62 1.01
C GLU A 251 11.14 6.51 1.73
N ARG A 252 11.37 7.69 1.16
CA ARG A 252 12.25 8.76 1.66
C ARG A 252 11.84 10.04 0.95
N GLY A 253 11.96 11.17 1.64
CA GLY A 253 11.67 12.46 1.06
C GLY A 253 11.06 13.41 2.07
N PRO A 254 10.42 14.48 1.58
CA PRO A 254 9.88 15.55 2.40
C PRO A 254 8.53 15.16 3.04
N THR A 255 8.45 13.99 3.71
CA THR A 255 7.25 13.53 4.41
C THR A 255 6.72 14.58 5.38
N GLN A 256 7.60 15.31 6.07
CA GLN A 256 7.21 16.44 6.92
C GLN A 256 6.52 17.55 6.13
N LYS A 257 6.99 17.91 4.93
CA LYS A 257 6.35 18.96 4.14
C LYS A 257 4.97 18.54 3.67
N VAL A 258 4.80 17.26 3.30
CA VAL A 258 3.49 16.70 2.96
C VAL A 258 2.57 16.72 4.17
N ALA A 259 3.05 16.26 5.33
CA ALA A 259 2.29 16.27 6.58
C ALA A 259 1.85 17.69 6.97
N ASN A 260 2.74 18.68 6.86
CA ASN A 260 2.41 20.08 7.10
C ASN A 260 1.36 20.58 6.09
N SER A 261 1.50 20.27 4.80
CA SER A 261 0.53 20.70 3.80
C SER A 261 -0.86 20.09 4.04
N MET A 262 -0.91 18.82 4.48
CA MET A 262 -2.15 18.16 4.89
C MET A 262 -2.76 18.82 6.11
N LEU A 263 -1.97 19.07 7.16
CA LEU A 263 -2.44 19.74 8.37
C LEU A 263 -2.94 21.15 8.08
N ASP A 264 -2.16 21.96 7.36
CA ASP A 264 -2.53 23.34 6.99
C ASP A 264 -3.88 23.38 6.26
N MET A 265 -4.13 22.39 5.40
CA MET A 265 -5.40 22.28 4.68
C MET A 265 -6.55 21.86 5.61
N ILE A 266 -6.34 20.85 6.47
CA ILE A 266 -7.34 20.37 7.43
C ILE A 266 -7.72 21.47 8.44
N GLU A 267 -6.73 22.19 8.99
CA GLU A 267 -6.96 23.32 9.90
C GLU A 267 -7.76 24.43 9.22
N ARG A 268 -7.45 24.74 7.95
CA ARG A 268 -8.14 25.79 7.20
C ARG A 268 -9.62 25.48 6.94
N VAL A 269 -9.99 24.20 6.91
CA VAL A 269 -11.38 23.77 6.76
C VAL A 269 -12.01 23.40 8.10
N ASP A 270 -11.37 23.78 9.22
CA ASP A 270 -11.81 23.49 10.59
C ASP A 270 -12.18 22.01 10.79
N PHE A 271 -11.45 21.09 10.15
CA PHE A 271 -11.70 19.64 10.23
C PHE A 271 -13.12 19.23 9.78
N GLU A 272 -13.77 19.98 8.88
CA GLU A 272 -15.11 19.67 8.37
C GLU A 272 -15.09 19.24 6.88
N GLU A 273 -15.67 18.07 6.56
CA GLU A 273 -15.76 17.57 5.18
C GLU A 273 -16.50 18.54 4.24
N ASP A 274 -17.63 19.10 4.68
CA ASP A 274 -18.40 20.05 3.89
C ASP A 274 -17.59 21.31 3.54
N ARG A 275 -16.70 21.74 4.44
CA ARG A 275 -15.82 22.90 4.18
C ARG A 275 -14.68 22.53 3.24
N LEU A 276 -14.15 21.31 3.34
CA LEU A 276 -13.18 20.78 2.39
C LEU A 276 -13.75 20.73 0.98
N ASP A 277 -14.98 20.24 0.82
CA ASP A 277 -15.70 20.25 -0.46
C ASP A 277 -15.88 21.67 -0.99
N ASN A 278 -16.35 22.59 -0.15
CA ASN A 278 -16.52 23.99 -0.55
C ASN A 278 -15.20 24.63 -1.00
N TYR A 279 -14.08 24.34 -0.33
CA TYR A 279 -12.76 24.83 -0.71
C TYR A 279 -12.34 24.26 -2.07
N ARG A 280 -12.45 22.94 -2.22
CA ARG A 280 -12.13 22.18 -3.44
C ARG A 280 -12.87 22.72 -4.66
N TYR A 281 -14.18 22.94 -4.57
CA TYR A 281 -15.00 23.43 -5.69
C TYR A 281 -14.83 24.91 -5.99
N ARG A 282 -14.46 25.75 -5.01
CA ARG A 282 -14.17 27.18 -5.26
C ARG A 282 -12.91 27.34 -6.10
N HIS A 283 -11.86 26.58 -5.78
CA HIS A 283 -10.60 26.60 -6.54
C HIS A 283 -10.76 26.15 -8.00
N GLN A 284 -11.77 25.34 -8.32
CA GLN A 284 -12.08 24.96 -9.71
C GLN A 284 -12.67 26.11 -10.53
N LYS A 285 -13.29 27.11 -9.91
CA LYS A 285 -13.89 28.26 -10.63
C LYS A 285 -12.88 29.36 -10.93
N ASP A 286 -11.78 29.39 -10.19
CA ASP A 286 -10.74 30.42 -10.27
C ASP A 286 -9.52 29.99 -11.11
N THR A 287 -9.51 28.76 -11.64
CA THR A 287 -8.47 28.19 -12.51
C THR A 287 -9.02 27.93 -13.91
#